data_AF-A0A3N6MRF4-F1
#
_entry.id   AF-A0A3N6MRF4-F1
#
_cell.length_a   1.000
_cell.length_b   1.000
_cell.length_c   1.000
_cell.angle_alpha   90.00
_cell.angle_beta   90.00
_cell.angle_gamma   90.00
#
_symmetry.space_group_name_H-M   'P 1'
#
loop_
_entity.id
_entity.type
_entity.pdbx_description
1 polymer ?
#
loop_
_entity_poly.entity_id
_entity_poly.type
_entity_poly.pdbx_seq_one_letter_code
_entity_poly.pdbx_strand_id
1 'polypeptide(L)'
;MSTDENSTSGNGGVLPKRSLPSQRDDEPPSRTVARTVADSLGVEPRSLPPLNDVIDPDAFDTLVRRCRWQNGGWPAISFTYADRAVDVTGSDDVSVLPADRAGFERRAGSVDWPHVSPPDVSHPVDSLETRLPLAVAVQTGDGRARVRDEIDEVIDREAIGRLNRRRSNGVERIGGFVRFSILGCDVVVDPDGTVATGSTLERLELTGCNVLLVGAVPDAVSDRASARLLGTADGSRDRIVGLLDRSTETAFGRLSRAGRSDRPARVIQHGTVARSTAGASSSAGPSALEGVPAPRVEHVDGDLESTLAAVEAAIEDAEDASDLRLCLDSLRPLLERYDGDRSRSLLEPVCRSVRNRGGVGHYVLPVDRTADRVAELESLFDATVELDVDGTEPVQRWHLNASDHVTDWFAC
;
A
#
# COMPACT_ATOMS: atom_id res chain seq x y z
N MET A 1 37.61 26.45 34.11
CA MET A 1 37.98 25.02 34.29
C MET A 1 37.04 24.46 35.33
N SER A 2 36.09 23.58 35.06
CA SER A 2 35.68 22.88 33.85
C SER A 2 34.34 22.22 34.21
N THR A 3 33.31 22.49 33.40
CA THR A 3 32.30 21.55 32.84
C THR A 3 31.79 20.42 33.74
N ASP A 4 30.50 20.42 34.11
CA ASP A 4 29.35 19.92 33.31
C ASP A 4 29.52 18.47 32.86
N GLU A 5 28.85 17.54 33.56
CA GLU A 5 28.38 16.24 33.04
C GLU A 5 27.29 15.71 34.00
N ASN A 6 26.21 15.05 33.61
CA ASN A 6 25.50 14.91 32.35
C ASN A 6 24.20 14.16 32.70
N SER A 7 23.05 14.77 32.40
CA SER A 7 21.78 14.06 32.32
C SER A 7 21.83 13.16 31.08
N THR A 8 21.63 11.85 31.24
CA THR A 8 21.35 10.99 30.08
C THR A 8 20.18 10.07 30.42
N SER A 9 19.00 10.52 29.98
CA SER A 9 17.89 9.63 29.64
C SER A 9 18.39 8.67 28.56
N GLY A 10 18.39 7.38 28.87
CA GLY A 10 18.76 6.31 27.94
C GLY A 10 17.57 5.38 27.72
N ASN A 11 17.21 5.26 26.44
CA ASN A 11 16.50 4.15 25.77
C ASN A 11 15.08 3.78 26.26
N GLY A 12 14.11 3.58 25.38
CA GLY A 12 14.22 2.91 24.07
C GLY A 12 13.53 1.56 24.19
N GLY A 13 12.38 1.42 23.54
CA GLY A 13 11.55 0.21 23.63
C GLY A 13 10.41 0.23 22.63
N VAL A 14 10.76 0.25 21.34
CA VAL A 14 9.86 -0.19 20.28
C VAL A 14 9.45 -1.63 20.59
N LEU A 15 8.16 -1.86 20.78
CA LEU A 15 7.62 -3.20 21.02
C LEU A 15 7.96 -4.11 19.82
N PRO A 16 8.34 -5.38 20.05
CA PRO A 16 8.76 -6.25 18.96
C PRO A 16 7.56 -6.69 18.12
N LYS A 17 7.67 -6.51 16.80
CA LYS A 17 6.93 -7.32 15.82
C LYS A 17 7.26 -8.78 16.10
N ARG A 18 6.28 -9.58 16.50
CA ARG A 18 6.50 -10.97 16.87
C ARG A 18 5.91 -11.87 15.79
N SER A 19 6.74 -12.28 14.84
CA SER A 19 6.44 -13.42 13.97
C SER A 19 6.33 -14.68 14.84
N LEU A 20 5.16 -15.31 14.86
CA LEU A 20 4.91 -16.53 15.64
C LEU A 20 5.34 -17.79 14.86
N PRO A 21 5.86 -18.83 15.53
CA PRO A 21 6.17 -20.12 14.92
C PRO A 21 4.89 -20.93 14.58
N SER A 22 4.97 -21.69 13.50
CA SER A 22 3.91 -22.38 12.74
C SER A 22 3.18 -23.56 13.42
N GLN A 23 2.74 -23.41 14.67
CA GLN A 23 1.85 -24.40 15.31
C GLN A 23 0.72 -23.74 16.09
N ARG A 24 -0.38 -23.38 15.41
CA ARG A 24 -1.72 -23.18 16.02
C ARG A 24 -2.83 -22.89 14.98
N ASP A 25 -3.06 -23.80 14.05
CA ASP A 25 -4.13 -23.62 13.02
C ASP A 25 -5.58 -23.80 13.54
N ASP A 26 -5.79 -24.22 14.80
CA ASP A 26 -7.14 -24.53 15.34
C ASP A 26 -7.70 -23.52 16.36
N GLU A 27 -6.94 -22.52 16.80
CA GLU A 27 -7.42 -21.56 17.80
C GLU A 27 -8.32 -20.50 17.13
N PRO A 28 -9.54 -20.21 17.66
CA PRO A 28 -10.39 -19.17 17.10
C PRO A 28 -9.69 -17.79 17.19
N PRO A 29 -9.74 -16.98 16.12
CA PRO A 29 -9.14 -15.63 16.08
C PRO A 29 -9.48 -14.77 17.30
N SER A 30 -10.71 -14.84 17.81
CA SER A 30 -11.21 -14.14 18.99
C SER A 30 -10.36 -14.43 20.25
N ARG A 31 -9.90 -15.67 20.41
CA ARG A 31 -9.00 -16.06 21.52
C ARG A 31 -7.58 -15.56 21.29
N THR A 32 -7.10 -15.57 20.05
CA THR A 32 -5.79 -15.00 19.71
C THR A 32 -5.76 -13.51 20.07
N VAL A 33 -6.79 -12.74 19.71
CA VAL A 33 -6.92 -11.32 20.10
C VAL A 33 -6.89 -11.16 21.62
N ALA A 34 -7.73 -11.91 22.34
CA ALA A 34 -7.81 -11.79 23.80
C ALA A 34 -6.45 -12.08 24.47
N ARG A 35 -5.71 -13.07 23.97
CA ARG A 35 -4.36 -13.36 24.45
C ARG A 35 -3.38 -12.25 24.11
N THR A 36 -3.33 -11.78 22.87
CA THR A 36 -2.38 -10.74 22.45
C THR A 36 -2.59 -9.44 23.24
N VAL A 37 -3.85 -9.07 23.50
CA VAL A 37 -4.18 -7.89 24.32
C VAL A 37 -3.79 -8.10 25.79
N ALA A 38 -4.02 -9.30 26.34
CA ALA A 38 -3.64 -9.63 27.72
C ALA A 38 -2.11 -9.60 27.90
N ASP A 39 -1.38 -10.18 26.95
CA ASP A 39 0.08 -10.17 26.90
C ASP A 39 0.62 -8.73 26.82
N SER A 40 0.00 -7.86 26.00
CA SER A 40 0.35 -6.43 25.93
C SER A 40 0.09 -5.66 27.22
N LEU A 41 -0.85 -6.11 28.05
CA LEU A 41 -1.20 -5.50 29.33
C LEU A 41 -0.47 -6.16 30.51
N GLY A 42 0.23 -7.28 30.30
CA GLY A 42 0.86 -8.05 31.36
C GLY A 42 -0.14 -8.69 32.34
N VAL A 43 -1.36 -9.00 31.87
CA VAL A 43 -2.44 -9.58 32.69
C VAL A 43 -2.85 -10.95 32.14
N GLU A 44 -3.58 -11.73 32.93
CA GLU A 44 -4.19 -12.97 32.43
C GLU A 44 -5.38 -12.67 31.51
N PRO A 45 -5.59 -13.43 30.41
CA PRO A 45 -6.72 -13.22 29.49
C PRO A 45 -8.11 -13.25 30.16
N ARG A 46 -8.24 -13.96 31.28
CA ARG A 46 -9.50 -14.05 32.05
C ARG A 46 -9.80 -12.80 32.87
N SER A 47 -8.80 -11.95 33.08
CA SER A 47 -8.93 -10.67 33.79
C SER A 47 -9.37 -9.54 32.86
N LEU A 48 -9.37 -9.77 31.54
CA LEU A 48 -9.90 -8.82 30.58
C LEU A 48 -11.44 -8.82 30.58
N PRO A 49 -12.08 -7.68 30.23
CA PRO A 49 -13.50 -7.64 29.94
C PRO A 49 -13.87 -8.67 28.85
N PRO A 50 -15.10 -9.21 28.82
CA PRO A 50 -15.52 -10.10 27.75
C PRO A 50 -15.43 -9.42 26.36
N LEU A 51 -14.77 -10.04 25.39
CA LEU A 51 -14.72 -9.53 24.01
C LEU A 51 -16.13 -9.32 23.40
N ASN A 52 -17.10 -10.12 23.84
CA ASN A 52 -18.51 -10.01 23.45
C ASN A 52 -19.18 -8.68 23.86
N ASP A 53 -18.55 -7.90 24.74
CA ASP A 53 -19.00 -6.55 25.09
C ASP A 53 -18.65 -5.54 23.98
N VAL A 54 -17.65 -5.84 23.15
CA VAL A 54 -17.16 -4.97 22.08
C VAL A 54 -17.65 -5.40 20.71
N ILE A 55 -17.54 -6.69 20.37
CA ILE A 55 -17.93 -7.25 19.06
C ILE A 55 -18.51 -8.65 19.25
N ASP A 56 -19.28 -9.15 18.28
CA ASP A 56 -19.72 -10.55 18.27
C ASP A 56 -18.54 -11.48 17.92
N PRO A 57 -18.04 -12.32 18.85
CA PRO A 57 -16.83 -13.12 18.63
C PRO A 57 -17.03 -14.21 17.58
N ASP A 58 -18.24 -14.77 17.45
CA ASP A 58 -18.53 -15.80 16.46
C ASP A 58 -18.60 -15.21 15.05
N ALA A 59 -19.17 -14.01 14.92
CA ALA A 59 -19.17 -13.27 13.66
C ALA A 59 -17.75 -12.85 13.27
N PHE A 60 -16.96 -12.36 14.24
CA PHE A 60 -15.55 -12.03 14.06
C PHE A 60 -14.74 -13.24 13.59
N ASP A 61 -14.89 -14.39 14.26
CA ASP A 61 -14.19 -15.63 13.88
C ASP A 61 -14.60 -16.10 12.48
N THR A 62 -15.87 -15.92 12.11
CA THR A 62 -16.37 -16.23 10.76
C THR A 62 -15.73 -15.34 9.70
N LEU A 63 -15.69 -14.02 9.94
CA LEU A 63 -15.08 -13.06 9.02
C LEU A 63 -13.59 -13.37 8.82
N VAL A 64 -12.83 -13.52 9.90
CA VAL A 64 -11.38 -13.75 9.81
C VAL A 64 -11.06 -15.09 9.15
N ARG A 65 -11.86 -16.14 9.40
CA ARG A 65 -11.63 -17.47 8.80
C ARG A 65 -12.03 -17.56 7.32
N ARG A 66 -13.13 -16.93 6.92
CA ARG A 66 -13.63 -17.00 5.53
C ARG A 66 -12.74 -16.22 4.57
N CYS A 67 -12.12 -15.14 5.05
CA CYS A 67 -11.25 -14.31 4.23
C CYS A 67 -9.87 -14.94 3.98
N ARG A 68 -9.63 -16.20 4.42
CA ARG A 68 -8.34 -16.89 4.35
C ARG A 68 -7.71 -17.13 2.98
N TRP A 69 -8.31 -16.63 1.90
CA TRP A 69 -7.86 -16.89 0.53
C TRP A 69 -7.57 -15.63 -0.28
N GLN A 70 -6.34 -15.62 -0.80
CA GLN A 70 -5.77 -14.89 -1.95
C GLN A 70 -5.29 -13.44 -1.71
N ASN A 71 -3.96 -13.29 -1.78
CA ASN A 71 -3.20 -12.10 -2.22
C ASN A 71 -3.43 -10.75 -1.50
N GLY A 72 -3.21 -10.73 -0.17
CA GLY A 72 -2.62 -9.56 0.51
C GLY A 72 -3.48 -8.29 0.69
N GLY A 73 -4.66 -8.19 0.09
CA GLY A 73 -5.62 -7.10 0.31
C GLY A 73 -6.85 -7.56 1.08
N TRP A 74 -6.72 -7.77 2.37
CA TRP A 74 -7.78 -8.40 3.16
C TRP A 74 -8.68 -7.41 3.88
N PRO A 75 -9.88 -7.84 4.32
CA PRO A 75 -10.67 -7.05 5.23
C PRO A 75 -9.90 -6.76 6.51
N ALA A 76 -9.67 -5.49 6.82
CA ALA A 76 -9.11 -5.06 8.10
C ALA A 76 -10.27 -4.83 9.08
N ILE A 77 -10.23 -5.53 10.21
CA ILE A 77 -11.19 -5.35 11.30
C ILE A 77 -10.52 -4.59 12.42
N SER A 78 -11.09 -3.44 12.79
CA SER A 78 -10.52 -2.51 13.75
C SER A 78 -11.52 -2.22 14.87
N PHE A 79 -11.12 -2.40 16.13
CA PHE A 79 -11.97 -2.11 17.29
C PHE A 79 -11.14 -1.77 18.53
N THR A 80 -11.75 -1.15 19.53
CA THR A 80 -11.11 -0.89 20.82
C THR A 80 -11.52 -1.95 21.85
N TYR A 81 -10.55 -2.60 22.46
CA TYR A 81 -10.77 -3.63 23.49
C TYR A 81 -9.78 -3.47 24.64
N ALA A 82 -10.30 -3.33 25.88
CA ALA A 82 -9.51 -3.10 27.09
C ALA A 82 -8.51 -1.94 26.96
N ASP A 83 -8.98 -0.78 26.47
CA ASP A 83 -8.18 0.43 26.19
C ASP A 83 -7.00 0.19 25.23
N ARG A 84 -7.13 -0.81 24.35
CA ARG A 84 -6.21 -1.08 23.25
C ARG A 84 -6.92 -0.98 21.92
N ALA A 85 -6.26 -0.30 20.98
CA ALA A 85 -6.61 -0.36 19.58
C ALA A 85 -6.16 -1.72 19.06
N VAL A 86 -7.12 -2.52 18.59
CA VAL A 86 -6.87 -3.82 17.98
C VAL A 86 -7.16 -3.68 16.50
N ASP A 87 -6.14 -3.95 15.69
CA ASP A 87 -6.25 -4.05 14.25
C ASP A 87 -5.89 -5.48 13.84
N VAL A 88 -6.87 -6.17 13.26
CA VAL A 88 -6.73 -7.54 12.77
C VAL A 88 -6.69 -7.49 11.27
N THR A 89 -5.56 -7.91 10.72
CA THR A 89 -5.32 -7.97 9.28
C THR A 89 -5.30 -9.41 8.82
N GLY A 90 -5.47 -9.61 7.52
CA GLY A 90 -5.59 -10.94 6.93
C GLY A 90 -4.39 -11.88 7.06
N SER A 91 -3.20 -11.36 7.36
CA SER A 91 -2.00 -12.20 7.54
C SER A 91 -1.93 -12.92 8.90
N ASP A 92 -3.09 -13.15 9.55
CA ASP A 92 -3.22 -13.54 10.97
C ASP A 92 -2.44 -12.60 11.92
N ASP A 93 -2.08 -11.39 11.46
CA ASP A 93 -1.33 -10.42 12.25
C ASP A 93 -2.32 -9.57 13.05
N VAL A 94 -2.24 -9.75 14.37
CA VAL A 94 -3.01 -8.97 15.34
C VAL A 94 -2.07 -7.91 15.88
N SER A 95 -2.26 -6.67 15.44
CA SER A 95 -1.53 -5.54 15.98
C SER A 95 -2.33 -4.90 17.11
N VAL A 96 -1.64 -4.66 18.22
CA VAL A 96 -2.23 -4.09 19.45
C VAL A 96 -1.44 -2.85 19.82
N LEU A 97 -2.12 -1.72 19.86
CA LEU A 97 -1.54 -0.43 20.23
C LEU A 97 -2.35 0.18 21.39
N PRO A 98 -1.76 1.07 22.20
CA PRO A 98 -2.53 1.84 23.18
C PRO A 98 -3.69 2.59 22.49
N ALA A 99 -4.91 2.49 23.04
CA ALA A 99 -6.03 3.27 22.55
C ALA A 99 -5.94 4.71 23.08
N ASP A 100 -5.21 5.57 22.37
CA ASP A 100 -5.61 6.98 22.39
C ASP A 100 -6.91 7.06 21.57
N ARG A 101 -8.03 7.43 22.19
CA ARG A 101 -9.34 7.52 21.52
C ARG A 101 -9.28 8.43 20.28
N ALA A 102 -8.49 9.50 20.31
CA ALA A 102 -8.28 10.35 19.14
C ALA A 102 -7.38 9.69 18.08
N GLY A 103 -6.39 8.89 18.48
CA GLY A 103 -5.57 8.07 17.59
C GLY A 103 -6.32 6.90 16.96
N PHE A 104 -7.23 6.27 17.71
CA PHE A 104 -8.09 5.19 17.24
C PHE A 104 -9.19 5.74 16.33
N GLU A 105 -9.91 6.79 16.70
CA GLU A 105 -10.88 7.44 15.80
C GLU A 105 -10.20 7.98 14.54
N ARG A 106 -8.92 8.38 14.56
CA ARG A 106 -8.13 8.71 13.35
C ARG A 106 -7.76 7.49 12.50
N ARG A 107 -7.42 6.35 13.10
CA ARG A 107 -7.09 5.10 12.35
C ARG A 107 -8.32 4.37 11.85
N ALA A 108 -9.38 4.38 12.65
CA ALA A 108 -10.64 3.71 12.41
C ALA A 108 -11.60 4.58 11.58
N GLY A 109 -11.49 5.91 11.68
CA GLY A 109 -12.18 6.89 10.85
C GLY A 109 -11.21 7.85 10.18
N SER A 110 -11.29 7.95 8.86
CA SER A 110 -10.81 9.09 8.06
C SER A 110 -9.31 9.30 7.79
N VAL A 111 -8.32 8.78 8.56
CA VAL A 111 -6.90 9.06 8.21
C VAL A 111 -6.28 8.01 7.29
N ASP A 112 -6.70 6.75 7.36
CA ASP A 112 -6.18 5.73 6.44
C ASP A 112 -6.81 5.86 5.05
N TRP A 113 -8.12 6.10 4.95
CA TRP A 113 -8.87 6.08 3.67
C TRP A 113 -9.64 7.40 3.43
N PRO A 114 -8.93 8.53 3.25
CA PRO A 114 -9.54 9.86 3.12
C PRO A 114 -10.39 10.04 1.84
N HIS A 115 -10.24 9.15 0.86
CA HIS A 115 -10.97 9.11 -0.41
C HIS A 115 -12.39 8.55 -0.29
N VAL A 116 -12.71 7.92 0.84
CA VAL A 116 -14.03 7.31 1.03
C VAL A 116 -15.03 8.40 1.37
N SER A 117 -16.04 8.57 0.53
CA SER A 117 -17.09 9.55 0.77
C SER A 117 -18.04 9.06 1.87
N PRO A 118 -18.42 9.93 2.83
CA PRO A 118 -19.38 9.54 3.85
C PRO A 118 -20.72 9.13 3.21
N PRO A 119 -21.46 8.21 3.85
CA PRO A 119 -22.70 7.69 3.29
C PRO A 119 -23.69 8.82 2.98
N ASP A 120 -24.32 8.78 1.81
CA ASP A 120 -25.50 9.60 1.53
C ASP A 120 -26.67 9.10 2.40
N VAL A 121 -26.90 9.79 3.52
CA VAL A 121 -27.98 9.50 4.49
C VAL A 121 -29.38 9.84 3.98
N SER A 122 -29.54 10.15 2.69
CA SER A 122 -30.83 10.52 2.09
C SER A 122 -31.82 9.35 1.97
N HIS A 123 -31.39 8.10 2.20
CA HIS A 123 -32.24 6.91 2.12
C HIS A 123 -32.61 6.34 3.50
N PRO A 124 -33.90 6.01 3.74
CA PRO A 124 -34.36 5.47 5.02
C PRO A 124 -33.71 4.12 5.35
N VAL A 125 -33.75 3.77 6.63
CA VAL A 125 -33.03 2.67 7.30
C VAL A 125 -33.23 1.30 6.64
N ASP A 126 -32.46 1.03 5.59
CA ASP A 126 -32.33 -0.29 4.98
C ASP A 126 -31.31 -1.15 5.75
N SER A 127 -31.52 -2.47 5.79
CA SER A 127 -30.56 -3.41 6.40
C SER A 127 -29.18 -3.28 5.75
N LEU A 128 -28.11 -3.63 6.48
CA LEU A 128 -26.75 -3.66 5.91
C LEU A 128 -26.68 -4.50 4.63
N GLU A 129 -27.45 -5.59 4.56
CA GLU A 129 -27.57 -6.46 3.39
C GLU A 129 -28.07 -5.76 2.12
N THR A 130 -28.78 -4.64 2.28
CA THR A 130 -29.29 -3.83 1.16
C THR A 130 -28.37 -2.65 0.89
N ARG A 131 -27.90 -1.98 1.95
CA ARG A 131 -27.03 -0.79 1.85
C ARG A 131 -25.68 -1.11 1.23
N LEU A 132 -25.06 -2.21 1.62
CA LEU A 132 -23.71 -2.54 1.18
C LEU A 132 -23.64 -2.80 -0.34
N PRO A 133 -24.45 -3.69 -0.95
CA PRO A 133 -24.44 -3.88 -2.40
C PRO A 133 -24.89 -2.63 -3.17
N LEU A 134 -25.75 -1.80 -2.58
CA LEU A 134 -26.18 -0.55 -3.20
C LEU A 134 -25.02 0.46 -3.29
N ALA A 135 -24.30 0.69 -2.20
CA ALA A 135 -23.20 1.64 -2.15
C ALA A 135 -22.10 1.26 -3.16
N VAL A 136 -21.70 -0.01 -3.19
CA VAL A 136 -20.69 -0.52 -4.13
C VAL A 136 -21.18 -0.41 -5.58
N ALA A 137 -22.45 -0.74 -5.87
CA ALA A 137 -23.02 -0.60 -7.22
C ALA A 137 -23.06 0.85 -7.70
N VAL A 138 -23.36 1.81 -6.81
CA VAL A 138 -23.33 3.24 -7.14
C VAL A 138 -21.90 3.70 -7.45
N GLN A 139 -20.91 3.25 -6.68
CA GLN A 139 -19.51 3.64 -6.87
C GLN A 139 -18.89 3.04 -8.14
N THR A 140 -19.17 1.77 -8.43
CA THR A 140 -18.57 1.01 -9.54
C THR A 140 -19.33 1.15 -10.86
N GLY A 141 -20.62 1.50 -10.79
CA GLY A 141 -21.53 1.46 -11.94
C GLY A 141 -22.03 0.04 -12.28
N ASP A 142 -21.65 -0.98 -11.49
CA ASP A 142 -22.06 -2.36 -11.71
C ASP A 142 -23.51 -2.65 -11.29
N GLY A 143 -24.08 -3.70 -11.88
CA GLY A 143 -25.41 -4.18 -11.49
C GLY A 143 -25.43 -4.76 -10.07
N ARG A 144 -26.43 -4.39 -9.26
CA ARG A 144 -26.57 -4.83 -7.85
C ARG A 144 -26.50 -6.34 -7.63
N ALA A 145 -26.98 -7.14 -8.58
CA ALA A 145 -26.92 -8.60 -8.48
C ALA A 145 -25.48 -9.12 -8.58
N ARG A 146 -24.73 -8.64 -9.57
CA ARG A 146 -23.29 -8.94 -9.72
C ARG A 146 -22.51 -8.52 -8.49
N VAL A 147 -22.71 -7.27 -8.06
CA VAL A 147 -22.04 -6.73 -6.87
C VAL A 147 -22.33 -7.57 -5.62
N ARG A 148 -23.56 -8.03 -5.46
CA ARG A 148 -23.93 -8.91 -4.34
C ARG A 148 -23.17 -10.23 -4.38
N ASP A 149 -23.10 -10.87 -5.54
CA ASP A 149 -22.40 -12.15 -5.70
C ASP A 149 -20.90 -11.98 -5.40
N GLU A 150 -20.28 -10.92 -5.93
CA GLU A 150 -18.87 -10.58 -5.67
C GLU A 150 -18.60 -10.30 -4.18
N ILE A 151 -19.52 -9.59 -3.49
CA ILE A 151 -19.39 -9.36 -2.05
C ILE A 151 -19.41 -10.68 -1.28
N ASP A 152 -20.34 -11.58 -1.62
CA ASP A 152 -20.49 -12.86 -0.93
C ASP A 152 -19.30 -13.81 -1.16
N GLU A 153 -18.56 -13.64 -2.27
CA GLU A 153 -17.28 -14.31 -2.54
C GLU A 153 -16.16 -13.77 -1.65
N VAL A 154 -16.07 -12.45 -1.48
CA VAL A 154 -14.98 -11.81 -0.71
C VAL A 154 -15.20 -11.89 0.80
N ILE A 155 -16.44 -11.68 1.27
CA ILE A 155 -16.73 -11.52 2.70
C ILE A 155 -18.14 -11.99 3.08
N ASP A 156 -18.28 -12.55 4.28
CA ASP A 156 -19.58 -12.95 4.81
C ASP A 156 -20.41 -11.73 5.26
N ARG A 157 -21.31 -11.26 4.39
CA ARG A 157 -22.18 -10.11 4.68
C ARG A 157 -23.04 -10.28 5.94
N GLU A 158 -23.45 -11.51 6.27
CA GLU A 158 -24.26 -11.77 7.46
C GLU A 158 -23.40 -11.62 8.71
N ALA A 159 -22.16 -12.12 8.66
CA ALA A 159 -21.19 -11.93 9.72
C ALA A 159 -20.83 -10.45 9.92
N ILE A 160 -20.66 -9.64 8.86
CA ILE A 160 -20.50 -8.17 9.01
C ILE A 160 -21.73 -7.60 9.74
N GLY A 161 -22.93 -7.97 9.28
CA GLY A 161 -24.17 -7.51 9.90
C GLY A 161 -24.33 -7.95 11.35
N ARG A 162 -23.74 -9.08 11.76
CA ARG A 162 -23.78 -9.60 13.13
C ARG A 162 -22.70 -9.01 14.02
N LEU A 163 -21.55 -8.64 13.47
CA LEU A 163 -20.37 -8.19 14.22
C LEU A 163 -20.73 -7.09 15.23
N ASN A 164 -21.52 -6.12 14.78
CA ASN A 164 -21.93 -4.95 15.56
C ASN A 164 -23.38 -5.00 16.05
N ARG A 165 -24.11 -6.10 15.82
CA ARG A 165 -25.51 -6.22 16.29
C ARG A 165 -25.58 -6.01 17.80
N ARG A 166 -26.73 -5.54 18.29
CA ARG A 166 -26.98 -5.52 19.73
C ARG A 166 -26.94 -6.94 20.29
N ARG A 167 -26.51 -7.06 21.55
CA ARG A 167 -26.58 -8.34 22.27
C ARG A 167 -28.04 -8.74 22.49
N SER A 168 -28.28 -10.03 22.71
CA SER A 168 -29.63 -10.56 23.02
C SER A 168 -30.26 -9.94 24.27
N ASN A 169 -29.46 -9.33 25.15
CA ASN A 169 -29.90 -8.60 26.33
C ASN A 169 -30.19 -7.10 26.07
N GLY A 170 -30.13 -6.64 24.82
CA GLY A 170 -30.43 -5.26 24.42
C GLY A 170 -29.29 -4.26 24.57
N VAL A 171 -28.13 -4.65 25.11
CA VAL A 171 -26.96 -3.78 25.26
C VAL A 171 -26.28 -3.59 23.91
N GLU A 172 -25.98 -2.33 23.57
CA GLU A 172 -25.18 -1.97 22.41
C GLU A 172 -23.72 -2.39 22.59
N ARG A 173 -23.14 -2.86 21.51
CA ARG A 173 -21.71 -3.12 21.42
C ARG A 173 -21.00 -1.83 21.04
N ILE A 174 -19.76 -1.65 21.51
CA ILE A 174 -18.90 -0.54 21.06
C ILE A 174 -18.69 -0.64 19.52
N GLY A 175 -18.61 -1.88 19.03
CA GLY A 175 -18.53 -2.21 17.61
C GLY A 175 -17.11 -2.09 17.05
N GLY A 176 -16.97 -2.61 15.84
CA GLY A 176 -15.75 -2.55 15.06
C GLY A 176 -16.02 -2.11 13.63
N PHE A 177 -14.99 -1.53 13.04
CA PHE A 177 -14.96 -1.13 11.64
C PHE A 177 -14.54 -2.33 10.80
N VAL A 178 -15.17 -2.51 9.64
CA VAL A 178 -14.77 -3.52 8.65
C VAL A 178 -14.41 -2.80 7.37
N ARG A 179 -13.16 -2.94 6.91
CA ARG A 179 -12.65 -2.27 5.72
C ARG A 179 -12.21 -3.31 4.71
N PHE A 180 -12.64 -3.25 3.45
CA PHE A 180 -12.21 -4.20 2.41
C PHE A 180 -12.25 -3.57 1.02
N SER A 181 -11.57 -4.19 0.05
CA SER A 181 -11.57 -3.75 -1.34
C SER A 181 -12.30 -4.77 -2.20
N ILE A 182 -13.14 -4.33 -3.13
CA ILE A 182 -13.92 -5.17 -4.03
C ILE A 182 -14.24 -4.41 -5.31
N LEU A 183 -14.05 -5.03 -6.48
CA LEU A 183 -14.36 -4.39 -7.78
C LEU A 183 -13.70 -3.01 -7.95
N GLY A 184 -12.46 -2.83 -7.46
CA GLY A 184 -11.75 -1.55 -7.48
C GLY A 184 -12.38 -0.45 -6.60
N CYS A 185 -13.34 -0.82 -5.77
CA CYS A 185 -13.98 0.00 -4.76
C CYS A 185 -13.49 -0.39 -3.37
N ASP A 186 -13.11 0.62 -2.63
CA ASP A 186 -12.81 0.55 -1.22
C ASP A 186 -14.08 0.74 -0.42
N VAL A 187 -14.37 -0.17 0.51
CA VAL A 187 -15.57 -0.17 1.35
C VAL A 187 -15.18 -0.09 2.82
N VAL A 188 -15.82 0.82 3.55
CA VAL A 188 -15.77 0.90 5.01
C VAL A 188 -17.17 0.71 5.57
N VAL A 189 -17.31 -0.24 6.50
CA VAL A 189 -18.53 -0.46 7.27
C VAL A 189 -18.28 -0.04 8.71
N ASP A 190 -19.02 0.98 9.16
CA ASP A 190 -18.92 1.54 10.49
C ASP A 190 -19.64 0.68 11.55
N PRO A 191 -19.33 0.85 12.85
CA PRO A 191 -20.05 0.22 13.95
C PRO A 191 -21.57 0.36 13.91
N ASP A 192 -22.09 1.49 13.45
CA ASP A 192 -23.53 1.75 13.30
C ASP A 192 -24.14 1.12 12.02
N GLY A 193 -23.30 0.44 11.25
CA GLY A 193 -23.63 -0.22 10.00
C GLY A 193 -23.75 0.72 8.82
N THR A 194 -23.41 2.00 8.94
CA THR A 194 -23.24 2.87 7.77
C THR A 194 -22.12 2.36 6.87
N VAL A 195 -22.25 2.62 5.57
CA VAL A 195 -21.35 2.11 4.54
C VAL A 195 -20.83 3.30 3.76
N ALA A 196 -19.52 3.43 3.71
CA ALA A 196 -18.82 4.46 2.99
C ALA A 196 -17.99 3.80 1.87
N THR A 197 -17.95 4.40 0.69
CA THR A 197 -17.24 3.86 -0.47
C THR A 197 -16.28 4.87 -1.09
N GLY A 198 -15.17 4.40 -1.65
CA GLY A 198 -14.20 5.20 -2.37
C GLY A 198 -13.53 4.41 -3.48
N SER A 199 -12.79 5.09 -4.36
CA SER A 199 -11.99 4.41 -5.38
C SER A 199 -10.70 3.84 -4.78
N THR A 200 -10.41 2.55 -4.99
CA THR A 200 -9.12 1.96 -4.59
C THR A 200 -7.96 2.69 -5.27
N LEU A 201 -8.15 3.16 -6.51
CA LEU A 201 -7.11 3.94 -7.21
C LEU A 201 -6.83 5.27 -6.51
N GLU A 202 -7.88 5.97 -6.07
CA GLU A 202 -7.74 7.23 -5.34
C GLU A 202 -7.05 7.02 -3.98
N ARG A 203 -7.31 5.90 -3.29
CA ARG A 203 -6.53 5.49 -2.12
C ARG A 203 -5.03 5.42 -2.45
N LEU A 204 -4.68 4.65 -3.48
CA LEU A 204 -3.30 4.40 -3.85
C LEU A 204 -2.56 5.70 -4.22
N GLU A 205 -3.26 6.66 -4.82
CA GLU A 205 -2.72 7.99 -5.10
C GLU A 205 -2.50 8.84 -3.84
N LEU A 206 -3.40 8.76 -2.85
CA LEU A 206 -3.37 9.59 -1.63
C LEU A 206 -2.50 9.02 -0.50
N THR A 207 -2.51 7.71 -0.30
CA THR A 207 -1.83 7.04 0.82
C THR A 207 -0.43 6.57 0.46
N GLY A 208 -0.05 6.69 -0.81
CA GLY A 208 1.13 6.07 -1.37
C GLY A 208 0.89 4.60 -1.77
N CYS A 209 1.63 4.17 -2.77
CA CYS A 209 1.53 2.83 -3.35
C CYS A 209 2.82 2.43 -4.07
N ASN A 210 2.99 1.13 -4.27
CA ASN A 210 4.00 0.53 -5.13
C ASN A 210 3.31 -0.11 -6.34
N VAL A 211 3.73 0.26 -7.54
CA VAL A 211 3.10 -0.16 -8.79
C VAL A 211 4.12 -0.82 -9.70
N LEU A 212 3.82 -2.02 -10.19
CA LEU A 212 4.61 -2.69 -11.22
C LEU A 212 4.15 -2.23 -12.60
N LEU A 213 5.06 -1.67 -13.40
CA LEU A 213 4.79 -1.27 -14.78
C LEU A 213 5.30 -2.34 -15.75
N VAL A 214 4.39 -3.01 -16.45
CA VAL A 214 4.69 -4.11 -17.40
C VAL A 214 4.17 -3.80 -18.80
N GLY A 215 4.63 -4.58 -19.78
CA GLY A 215 4.23 -4.47 -21.18
C GLY A 215 5.42 -4.68 -22.11
N ALA A 216 5.24 -5.52 -23.14
CA ALA A 216 6.21 -5.70 -24.22
C ALA A 216 6.09 -4.56 -25.27
N VAL A 217 6.12 -3.32 -24.79
CA VAL A 217 5.90 -2.10 -25.59
C VAL A 217 7.21 -1.37 -25.88
N PRO A 218 7.26 -0.47 -26.90
CA PRO A 218 8.41 0.37 -27.13
C PRO A 218 8.75 1.25 -25.92
N ASP A 219 10.04 1.50 -25.67
CA ASP A 219 10.53 2.32 -24.54
C ASP A 219 9.83 3.67 -24.42
N ALA A 220 9.48 4.30 -25.55
CA ALA A 220 8.78 5.59 -25.57
C ALA A 220 7.40 5.54 -24.88
N VAL A 221 6.72 4.38 -24.92
CA VAL A 221 5.44 4.16 -24.25
C VAL A 221 5.66 4.03 -22.74
N SER A 222 6.59 3.17 -22.32
CA SER A 222 6.95 3.01 -20.91
C SER A 222 7.48 4.31 -20.29
N ASP A 223 8.27 5.08 -21.03
CA ASP A 223 8.75 6.39 -20.60
C ASP A 223 7.63 7.40 -20.41
N ARG A 224 6.59 7.36 -21.25
CA ARG A 224 5.42 8.24 -21.13
C ARG A 224 4.59 7.88 -19.91
N ALA A 225 4.32 6.59 -19.68
CA ALA A 225 3.61 6.12 -18.51
C ALA A 225 4.40 6.43 -17.21
N SER A 226 5.70 6.13 -17.22
CA SER A 226 6.63 6.43 -16.11
C SER A 226 6.68 7.92 -15.77
N ALA A 227 6.68 8.80 -16.77
CA ALA A 227 6.63 10.25 -16.53
C ALA A 227 5.34 10.72 -15.85
N ARG A 228 4.20 10.06 -16.10
CA ARG A 228 2.92 10.38 -15.43
C ARG A 228 2.93 9.93 -13.97
N LEU A 229 3.55 8.79 -13.67
CA LEU A 229 3.69 8.27 -12.30
C LEU A 229 4.69 9.07 -11.46
N LEU A 230 5.67 9.74 -12.09
CA LEU A 230 6.46 10.80 -11.43
C LEU A 230 5.65 12.07 -11.11
N GLY A 231 4.40 12.10 -11.59
CA GLY A 231 3.37 13.08 -11.34
C GLY A 231 3.57 14.42 -12.04
N THR A 232 2.49 15.18 -12.15
CA THR A 232 2.40 16.51 -12.81
C THR A 232 3.14 17.63 -12.06
N ALA A 233 3.33 18.78 -12.70
CA ALA A 233 4.18 19.89 -12.24
C ALA A 233 3.67 20.70 -11.02
N ASP A 234 2.60 20.26 -10.36
CA ASP A 234 2.01 20.98 -9.23
C ASP A 234 2.60 20.47 -7.92
N GLY A 235 3.45 21.29 -7.29
CA GLY A 235 3.99 21.09 -5.94
C GLY A 235 5.47 20.69 -5.84
N SER A 236 5.99 20.77 -4.62
CA SER A 236 7.30 20.28 -4.23
C SER A 236 7.27 18.76 -4.14
N ARG A 237 7.89 18.05 -5.10
CA ARG A 237 7.94 16.58 -5.11
C ARG A 237 9.36 16.07 -5.02
N ASP A 238 9.58 15.15 -4.11
CA ASP A 238 10.84 14.44 -3.98
C ASP A 238 10.87 13.31 -5.02
N ARG A 239 11.44 13.60 -6.19
CA ARG A 239 11.56 12.63 -7.29
C ARG A 239 12.88 11.88 -7.21
N ILE A 240 12.82 10.56 -7.12
CA ILE A 240 13.98 9.66 -7.10
C ILE A 240 13.87 8.71 -8.30
N VAL A 241 14.95 8.59 -9.08
CA VAL A 241 15.04 7.67 -10.22
C VAL A 241 16.24 6.76 -10.05
N GLY A 242 16.01 5.49 -9.74
CA GLY A 242 17.03 4.45 -9.72
C GLY A 242 17.14 3.76 -11.08
N LEU A 243 18.34 3.73 -11.65
CA LEU A 243 18.62 3.12 -12.95
C LEU A 243 19.52 1.89 -12.80
N LEU A 244 19.01 0.68 -13.06
CA LEU A 244 19.77 -0.55 -12.92
C LEU A 244 20.53 -0.94 -14.20
N ASP A 245 19.95 -0.70 -15.37
CA ASP A 245 20.57 -0.95 -16.69
C ASP A 245 20.37 0.17 -17.72
N ARG A 246 19.57 1.19 -17.39
CA ARG A 246 19.26 2.32 -18.28
C ARG A 246 20.24 3.47 -18.11
N SER A 247 20.26 4.38 -19.09
CA SER A 247 21.08 5.59 -19.07
C SER A 247 20.39 6.76 -18.34
N THR A 248 21.18 7.69 -17.82
CA THR A 248 20.71 8.94 -17.21
C THR A 248 19.86 9.80 -18.15
N GLU A 249 20.08 9.69 -19.47
CA GLU A 249 19.24 10.34 -20.49
C GLU A 249 17.77 9.89 -20.40
N THR A 250 17.51 8.61 -20.08
CA THR A 250 16.15 8.09 -19.90
C THR A 250 15.47 8.79 -18.71
N ALA A 251 16.19 8.93 -17.59
CA ALA A 251 15.71 9.65 -16.42
C ALA A 251 15.42 11.12 -16.74
N PHE A 252 16.32 11.82 -17.43
CA PHE A 252 16.13 13.21 -17.81
C PHE A 252 14.95 13.41 -18.76
N GLY A 253 14.73 12.50 -19.71
CA GLY A 253 13.58 12.53 -20.60
C GLY A 253 12.26 12.39 -19.85
N ARG A 254 12.18 11.49 -18.86
CA ARG A 254 11.00 11.30 -18.01
C ARG A 254 10.73 12.48 -17.10
N LEU A 255 11.77 12.98 -16.42
CA LEU A 255 11.66 14.14 -15.54
C LEU A 255 11.23 15.40 -16.31
N SER A 256 11.74 15.58 -17.53
CA SER A 256 11.34 16.69 -18.40
C SER A 256 9.87 16.62 -18.80
N ARG A 257 9.33 15.42 -19.02
CA ARG A 257 7.89 15.18 -19.32
C ARG A 257 7.00 15.32 -18.09
N ALA A 258 7.46 14.91 -16.92
CA ALA A 258 6.76 15.07 -15.64
C ALA A 258 6.61 16.56 -15.25
N GLY A 259 7.47 17.41 -15.80
CA GLY A 259 7.41 18.86 -15.61
C GLY A 259 8.23 19.33 -14.42
N ARG A 260 8.03 20.59 -14.02
CA ARG A 260 8.86 21.26 -13.01
C ARG A 260 8.57 20.70 -11.60
N SER A 261 9.55 20.87 -10.72
CA SER A 261 9.38 20.76 -9.28
C SER A 261 10.37 21.69 -8.61
N ASP A 262 10.02 22.18 -7.43
CA ASP A 262 10.86 23.11 -6.66
C ASP A 262 12.06 22.42 -6.00
N ARG A 263 12.06 21.07 -5.97
CA ARG A 263 13.17 20.25 -5.48
C ARG A 263 13.95 19.57 -6.62
N PRO A 264 15.29 19.50 -6.53
CA PRO A 264 16.08 18.75 -7.50
C PRO A 264 15.77 17.26 -7.42
N ALA A 265 15.43 16.64 -8.56
CA ALA A 265 15.31 15.19 -8.63
C ALA A 265 16.67 14.51 -8.34
N ARG A 266 16.65 13.33 -7.71
CA ARG A 266 17.82 12.48 -7.49
C ARG A 266 17.82 11.34 -8.50
N VAL A 267 18.92 11.15 -9.21
CA VAL A 267 19.12 10.05 -10.17
C VAL A 267 20.26 9.18 -9.66
N ILE A 268 19.98 7.92 -9.36
CA ILE A 268 20.94 6.96 -8.84
C ILE A 268 21.19 5.94 -9.95
N GLN A 269 22.39 5.92 -10.51
CA GLN A 269 22.74 5.03 -11.61
C GLN A 269 23.66 3.90 -11.14
N HIS A 270 23.29 2.66 -11.46
CA HIS A 270 24.14 1.50 -11.27
C HIS A 270 25.36 1.56 -12.22
N GLY A 271 26.56 1.59 -11.66
CA GLY A 271 27.82 1.57 -12.39
C GLY A 271 28.31 0.15 -12.61
N THR A 272 28.29 -0.35 -13.85
CA THR A 272 28.99 -1.59 -14.19
C THR A 272 30.48 -1.31 -14.39
N VAL A 273 31.35 -1.90 -13.57
CA VAL A 273 32.83 -1.73 -13.54
C VAL A 273 33.49 -1.82 -14.92
N ALA A 274 32.90 -2.53 -15.87
CA ALA A 274 33.42 -2.67 -17.23
C ALA A 274 33.32 -1.40 -18.11
N ARG A 275 32.52 -0.39 -17.72
CA ARG A 275 32.29 0.82 -18.52
C ARG A 275 33.01 2.07 -17.99
N SER A 276 33.52 2.03 -16.76
CA SER A 276 34.11 3.20 -16.06
C SER A 276 35.53 3.59 -16.49
N THR A 277 36.04 3.11 -17.64
CA THR A 277 37.35 3.54 -18.17
C THR A 277 37.29 4.44 -19.40
N ALA A 278 36.10 4.74 -19.92
CA ALA A 278 35.92 5.71 -21.01
C ALA A 278 34.81 6.71 -20.68
N GLY A 279 35.19 7.83 -20.05
CA GLY A 279 34.32 9.01 -19.94
C GLY A 279 33.98 9.43 -18.52
N ALA A 280 34.97 9.85 -17.74
CA ALA A 280 34.74 10.94 -16.79
C ALA A 280 34.48 12.22 -17.61
N SER A 281 33.28 12.30 -18.17
CA SER A 281 32.74 13.53 -18.74
C SER A 281 31.51 13.84 -17.91
N SER A 282 31.60 14.90 -17.11
CA SER A 282 30.43 15.59 -16.62
C SER A 282 29.58 15.97 -17.84
N SER A 283 28.64 15.12 -18.23
CA SER A 283 27.67 15.45 -19.25
C SER A 283 26.79 16.53 -18.64
N ALA A 284 27.02 17.78 -19.03
CA ALA A 284 26.09 18.86 -18.79
C ALA A 284 24.72 18.38 -19.28
N GLY A 285 23.75 18.28 -18.37
CA GLY A 285 22.37 17.94 -18.72
C GLY A 285 21.79 18.93 -19.74
N PRO A 286 20.62 18.63 -20.34
CA PRO A 286 19.95 19.58 -21.21
C PRO A 286 19.78 20.92 -20.50
N SER A 287 20.11 22.00 -21.21
CA SER A 287 20.19 23.38 -20.72
C SER A 287 19.11 23.69 -19.69
N ALA A 288 19.52 24.07 -18.48
CA ALA A 288 18.63 24.51 -17.42
C ALA A 288 17.69 25.59 -17.98
N LEU A 289 16.41 25.26 -18.11
CA LEU A 289 15.37 26.29 -18.20
C LEU A 289 15.52 27.16 -16.94
N GLU A 290 15.67 28.48 -17.11
CA GLU A 290 15.88 29.40 -15.99
C GLU A 290 14.88 29.12 -14.84
N GLY A 291 15.42 28.83 -13.66
CA GLY A 291 14.65 28.61 -12.43
C GLY A 291 14.31 27.15 -12.07
N VAL A 292 14.70 26.14 -12.85
CA VAL A 292 14.49 24.72 -12.47
C VAL A 292 15.77 24.12 -11.88
N PRO A 293 15.73 23.54 -10.66
CA PRO A 293 16.90 22.88 -10.10
C PRO A 293 17.26 21.63 -10.93
N ALA A 294 18.51 21.56 -11.39
CA ALA A 294 19.00 20.43 -12.19
C ALA A 294 18.96 19.12 -11.38
N PRO A 295 18.64 17.97 -11.99
CA PRO A 295 18.72 16.69 -11.31
C PRO A 295 20.13 16.39 -10.80
N ARG A 296 20.25 15.87 -9.59
CA ARG A 296 21.51 15.40 -9.01
C ARG A 296 21.74 13.95 -9.40
N VAL A 297 22.88 13.66 -10.02
CA VAL A 297 23.24 12.30 -10.44
C VAL A 297 24.27 11.71 -9.49
N GLU A 298 23.97 10.53 -8.97
CA GLU A 298 24.84 9.71 -8.14
C GLU A 298 25.15 8.41 -8.90
N HIS A 299 26.43 8.05 -8.99
CA HIS A 299 26.86 6.80 -9.59
C HIS A 299 27.25 5.84 -8.46
N VAL A 300 26.60 4.68 -8.42
CA VAL A 300 26.85 3.65 -7.41
C VAL A 300 27.61 2.53 -8.08
N ASP A 301 28.92 2.45 -7.81
CA ASP A 301 29.75 1.31 -8.19
C ASP A 301 29.48 0.13 -7.24
N GLY A 302 29.44 -1.09 -7.77
CA GLY A 302 29.26 -2.29 -6.96
C GLY A 302 28.26 -3.27 -7.54
N ASP A 303 27.52 -3.95 -6.68
CA ASP A 303 26.43 -4.84 -7.06
C ASP A 303 25.07 -4.13 -7.05
N LEU A 304 24.03 -4.82 -7.51
CA LEU A 304 22.67 -4.30 -7.54
C LEU A 304 22.14 -4.02 -6.12
N GLU A 305 22.59 -4.77 -5.10
CA GLU A 305 22.17 -4.58 -3.71
C GLU A 305 22.63 -3.21 -3.18
N SER A 306 23.86 -2.82 -3.50
CA SER A 306 24.41 -1.51 -3.16
C SER A 306 23.62 -0.38 -3.82
N THR A 307 23.19 -0.56 -5.07
CA THR A 307 22.34 0.43 -5.76
C THR A 307 20.94 0.53 -5.11
N LEU A 308 20.32 -0.59 -4.75
CA LEU A 308 19.03 -0.59 -4.05
C LEU A 308 19.13 0.04 -2.67
N ALA A 309 20.22 -0.20 -1.93
CA ALA A 309 20.49 0.44 -0.65
C ALA A 309 20.65 1.97 -0.78
N ALA A 310 21.31 2.44 -1.85
CA ALA A 310 21.40 3.87 -2.14
C ALA A 310 20.02 4.48 -2.48
N VAL A 311 19.17 3.75 -3.19
CA VAL A 311 17.78 4.15 -3.45
C VAL A 311 16.97 4.24 -2.16
N GLU A 312 17.11 3.25 -1.27
CA GLU A 312 16.45 3.25 0.04
C GLU A 312 16.90 4.43 0.91
N ALA A 313 18.22 4.66 1.02
CA ALA A 313 18.75 5.83 1.72
C ALA A 313 18.21 7.14 1.12
N ALA A 314 18.06 7.21 -0.20
CA ALA A 314 17.52 8.38 -0.84
C ALA A 314 16.04 8.64 -0.52
N ILE A 315 15.25 7.57 -0.37
CA ILE A 315 13.86 7.64 0.09
C ILE A 315 13.81 8.12 1.55
N GLU A 316 14.73 7.64 2.38
CA GLU A 316 14.84 8.05 3.78
C GLU A 316 15.28 9.52 3.96
N ASP A 317 16.04 10.07 3.03
CA ASP A 317 16.44 11.48 3.08
C ASP A 317 15.34 12.45 2.59
N ALA A 318 14.29 11.95 1.93
CA ALA A 318 13.23 12.81 1.38
C ALA A 318 12.55 13.62 2.49
N GLU A 319 12.22 14.88 2.21
CA GLU A 319 11.71 15.81 3.23
C GLU A 319 10.21 15.63 3.45
N ASP A 320 9.43 15.47 2.36
CA ASP A 320 7.98 15.34 2.43
C ASP A 320 7.53 13.98 1.90
N ALA A 321 6.94 13.22 2.80
CA ALA A 321 6.67 11.81 2.59
C ALA A 321 5.56 11.60 1.53
N SER A 322 4.46 12.35 1.62
CA SER A 322 3.29 12.26 0.71
C SER A 322 3.59 12.69 -0.73
N ASP A 323 4.67 13.45 -0.94
CA ASP A 323 5.08 13.97 -2.25
C ASP A 323 6.26 13.21 -2.87
N LEU A 324 6.71 12.13 -2.21
CA LEU A 324 7.74 11.24 -2.72
C LEU A 324 7.26 10.51 -3.98
N ARG A 325 8.08 10.51 -5.03
CA ARG A 325 7.89 9.78 -6.29
C ARG A 325 9.14 8.99 -6.65
N LEU A 326 9.05 7.67 -6.60
CA LEU A 326 10.15 6.77 -6.96
C LEU A 326 9.91 6.13 -8.33
N CYS A 327 10.93 6.13 -9.19
CA CYS A 327 11.02 5.29 -10.38
C CYS A 327 12.21 4.34 -10.25
N LEU A 328 12.01 3.03 -10.35
CA LEU A 328 13.10 2.05 -10.45
C LEU A 328 13.09 1.38 -11.83
N ASP A 329 14.15 1.54 -12.62
CA ASP A 329 14.17 1.16 -14.03
C ASP A 329 15.52 0.59 -14.55
N SER A 330 15.56 -0.58 -15.20
CA SER A 330 14.53 -1.61 -15.25
C SER A 330 14.78 -2.66 -14.17
N LEU A 331 13.79 -3.47 -13.82
CA LEU A 331 13.97 -4.62 -12.93
C LEU A 331 14.64 -5.82 -13.62
N ARG A 332 14.94 -5.74 -14.93
CA ARG A 332 15.51 -6.87 -15.69
C ARG A 332 16.83 -7.40 -15.09
N PRO A 333 17.81 -6.57 -14.71
CA PRO A 333 19.09 -7.06 -14.18
C PRO A 333 18.93 -7.85 -12.88
N LEU A 334 17.94 -7.48 -12.06
CA LEU A 334 17.64 -8.15 -10.81
C LEU A 334 17.16 -9.59 -11.08
N LEU A 335 16.19 -9.75 -11.98
CA LEU A 335 15.58 -11.03 -12.37
C LEU A 335 16.47 -11.90 -13.28
N GLU A 336 17.48 -11.31 -13.92
CA GLU A 336 18.49 -12.06 -14.67
C GLU A 336 19.57 -12.63 -13.75
N ARG A 337 19.85 -11.97 -12.62
CA ARG A 337 20.91 -12.35 -11.69
C ARG A 337 20.42 -13.20 -10.54
N TYR A 338 19.21 -12.97 -10.08
CA TYR A 338 18.62 -13.58 -8.90
C TYR A 338 17.33 -14.32 -9.26
N ASP A 339 16.99 -15.35 -8.50
CA ASP A 339 15.68 -15.98 -8.57
C ASP A 339 14.56 -15.05 -8.02
N GLY A 340 13.30 -15.47 -8.17
CA GLY A 340 12.14 -14.71 -7.71
C GLY A 340 12.20 -14.38 -6.21
N ASP A 341 12.53 -15.36 -5.36
CA ASP A 341 12.57 -15.16 -3.91
C ASP A 341 13.65 -14.13 -3.49
N ARG A 342 14.85 -14.24 -4.04
CA ARG A 342 15.92 -13.28 -3.75
C ARG A 342 15.63 -11.91 -4.33
N SER A 343 15.09 -11.85 -5.56
CA SER A 343 14.62 -10.60 -6.17
C SER A 343 13.59 -9.89 -5.29
N ARG A 344 12.62 -10.64 -4.76
CA ARG A 344 11.60 -10.10 -3.87
C ARG A 344 12.19 -9.60 -2.56
N SER A 345 13.06 -10.38 -1.94
CA SER A 345 13.73 -10.02 -0.69
C SER A 345 14.56 -8.72 -0.83
N LEU A 346 15.09 -8.43 -2.02
CA LEU A 346 15.83 -7.20 -2.29
C LEU A 346 14.92 -5.99 -2.56
N LEU A 347 13.74 -6.20 -3.15
CA LEU A 347 12.77 -5.13 -3.43
C LEU A 347 11.89 -4.78 -2.22
N GLU A 348 11.66 -5.73 -1.32
CA GLU A 348 10.78 -5.54 -0.16
C GLU A 348 11.17 -4.34 0.74
N PRO A 349 12.47 -4.11 1.07
CA PRO A 349 12.88 -2.92 1.82
C PRO A 349 12.52 -1.62 1.10
N VAL A 350 12.78 -1.53 -0.21
CA VAL A 350 12.45 -0.35 -1.02
C VAL A 350 10.94 -0.09 -1.02
N CYS A 351 10.13 -1.12 -1.29
CA CYS A 351 8.67 -1.01 -1.30
C CYS A 351 8.14 -0.56 0.06
N ARG A 352 8.71 -1.11 1.14
CA ARG A 352 8.38 -0.74 2.51
C ARG A 352 8.75 0.70 2.81
N SER A 353 9.91 1.17 2.37
CA SER A 353 10.36 2.54 2.58
C SER A 353 9.50 3.56 1.83
N VAL A 354 9.09 3.26 0.58
CA VAL A 354 8.08 4.06 -0.14
C VAL A 354 6.77 4.11 0.65
N ARG A 355 6.26 2.96 1.10
CA ARG A 355 4.99 2.87 1.82
C ARG A 355 5.03 3.59 3.17
N ASN A 356 6.13 3.45 3.92
CA ASN A 356 6.34 4.16 5.19
C ASN A 356 6.36 5.68 5.02
N ARG A 357 6.70 6.15 3.81
CA ARG A 357 6.62 7.56 3.45
C ARG A 357 5.26 7.96 2.87
N GLY A 358 4.36 7.03 2.57
CA GLY A 358 3.16 7.36 1.81
C GLY A 358 3.49 7.92 0.41
N GLY A 359 4.63 7.53 -0.15
CA GLY A 359 5.04 7.91 -1.50
C GLY A 359 4.46 7.00 -2.57
N VAL A 360 4.60 7.39 -3.83
CA VAL A 360 4.25 6.55 -4.98
C VAL A 360 5.52 6.05 -5.63
N GLY A 361 5.73 4.74 -5.66
CA GLY A 361 6.85 4.09 -6.32
C GLY A 361 6.39 3.25 -7.49
N HIS A 362 6.98 3.44 -8.66
CA HIS A 362 6.75 2.57 -9.82
C HIS A 362 8.02 1.89 -10.31
N TYR A 363 7.86 0.64 -10.72
CA TYR A 363 8.95 -0.27 -11.00
C TYR A 363 8.78 -0.81 -12.41
N VAL A 364 9.75 -0.55 -13.28
CA VAL A 364 9.62 -0.84 -14.72
C VAL A 364 10.17 -2.23 -15.01
N LEU A 365 9.31 -3.12 -15.50
CA LEU A 365 9.69 -4.43 -16.02
C LEU A 365 9.12 -4.59 -17.44
N PRO A 366 9.88 -4.24 -18.49
CA PRO A 366 9.37 -4.20 -19.85
C PRO A 366 9.30 -5.61 -20.45
N VAL A 367 8.37 -6.43 -19.96
CA VAL A 367 8.06 -7.78 -20.43
C VAL A 367 6.55 -7.92 -20.52
N ASP A 368 6.09 -8.96 -21.23
CA ASP A 368 4.66 -9.27 -21.32
C ASP A 368 4.03 -9.54 -19.93
N ARG A 369 2.78 -9.10 -19.73
CA ARG A 369 2.02 -9.31 -18.48
C ARG A 369 1.91 -10.77 -18.08
N THR A 370 1.87 -11.69 -19.05
CA THR A 370 1.74 -13.13 -18.80
C THR A 370 3.09 -13.82 -18.58
N ALA A 371 4.20 -13.09 -18.55
CA ALA A 371 5.51 -13.69 -18.27
C ALA A 371 5.59 -14.14 -16.80
N ASP A 372 6.16 -15.33 -16.56
CA ASP A 372 6.30 -15.91 -15.20
C ASP A 372 6.96 -14.94 -14.21
N ARG A 373 7.94 -14.18 -14.69
CA ARG A 373 8.65 -13.14 -13.90
C ARG A 373 7.74 -12.04 -13.35
N VAL A 374 6.62 -11.74 -14.02
CA VAL A 374 5.63 -10.78 -13.52
C VAL A 374 4.89 -11.38 -12.33
N ALA A 375 4.39 -12.62 -12.48
CA ALA A 375 3.69 -13.34 -11.42
C ALA A 375 4.56 -13.53 -10.17
N GLU A 376 5.87 -13.74 -10.33
CA GLU A 376 6.82 -13.83 -9.22
C GLU A 376 6.87 -12.55 -8.37
N LEU A 377 6.80 -11.37 -8.99
CA LEU A 377 6.94 -10.09 -8.28
C LEU A 377 5.60 -9.43 -7.91
N GLU A 378 4.51 -9.78 -8.60
CA GLU A 378 3.22 -9.10 -8.52
C GLU A 378 2.74 -8.88 -7.08
N SER A 379 2.91 -9.88 -6.21
CA SER A 379 2.44 -9.78 -4.83
C SER A 379 3.21 -8.78 -3.93
N LEU A 380 4.29 -8.17 -4.42
CA LEU A 380 4.99 -7.08 -3.70
C LEU A 380 4.34 -5.72 -3.96
N PHE A 381 3.57 -5.61 -5.04
CA PHE A 381 3.01 -4.36 -5.51
C PHE A 381 1.53 -4.28 -5.16
N ASP A 382 1.07 -3.05 -4.94
CA ASP A 382 -0.33 -2.78 -4.62
C ASP A 382 -1.18 -2.81 -5.92
N ALA A 383 -0.55 -2.55 -7.08
CA ALA A 383 -1.16 -2.72 -8.39
C ALA A 383 -0.12 -3.05 -9.48
N THR A 384 -0.58 -3.66 -10.57
CA THR A 384 0.18 -3.83 -11.81
C THR A 384 -0.45 -2.99 -12.92
N VAL A 385 0.32 -2.11 -13.55
CA VAL A 385 -0.08 -1.36 -14.74
C VAL A 385 0.46 -2.07 -15.97
N GLU A 386 -0.46 -2.62 -16.75
CA GLU A 386 -0.17 -3.25 -18.03
C GLU A 386 -0.26 -2.21 -19.15
N LEU A 387 0.81 -2.11 -19.94
CA LEU A 387 0.88 -1.26 -21.11
C LEU A 387 0.74 -2.09 -22.38
N ASP A 388 -0.02 -1.56 -23.32
CA ASP A 388 -0.14 -2.10 -24.69
C ASP A 388 -0.23 -0.95 -25.71
N VAL A 389 -0.24 -1.30 -26.99
CA VAL A 389 -0.42 -0.37 -28.10
C VAL A 389 -1.60 -0.85 -28.94
N ASP A 390 -2.73 -0.15 -28.84
CA ASP A 390 -3.88 -0.40 -29.72
C ASP A 390 -3.69 0.38 -31.03
N GLY A 391 -3.21 -0.33 -32.05
CA GLY A 391 -2.84 0.24 -33.34
C GLY A 391 -1.65 1.20 -33.22
N THR A 392 -1.92 2.48 -32.96
CA THR A 392 -0.90 3.53 -32.75
C THR A 392 -1.06 4.25 -31.42
N GLU A 393 -2.14 4.00 -30.69
CA GLU A 393 -2.43 4.68 -29.44
C GLU A 393 -1.93 3.83 -28.27
N PRO A 394 -1.06 4.37 -27.41
CA PRO A 394 -0.69 3.68 -26.19
C PRO A 394 -1.89 3.60 -25.25
N VAL A 395 -2.20 2.39 -24.80
CA VAL A 395 -3.27 2.08 -23.86
C VAL A 395 -2.71 1.40 -22.62
N GLN A 396 -3.42 1.57 -21.50
CA GLN A 396 -3.07 0.95 -20.22
C GLN A 396 -4.28 0.31 -19.57
N ARG A 397 -3.99 -0.64 -18.68
CA ARG A 397 -4.96 -1.34 -17.85
C ARG A 397 -4.37 -1.59 -16.47
N TRP A 398 -5.17 -1.39 -15.43
CA TRP A 398 -4.74 -1.54 -14.05
C TRP A 398 -5.27 -2.84 -13.47
N HIS A 399 -4.38 -3.61 -12.86
CA HIS A 399 -4.70 -4.79 -12.05
C HIS A 399 -4.51 -4.40 -10.58
N LEU A 400 -5.61 -4.26 -9.85
CA LEU A 400 -5.64 -3.86 -8.45
C LEU A 400 -5.57 -5.10 -7.57
N ASN A 401 -4.35 -5.48 -7.18
CA ASN A 401 -4.03 -6.74 -6.53
C ASN A 401 -4.84 -6.99 -5.25
N ALA A 402 -5.17 -5.92 -4.51
CA ALA A 402 -5.94 -6.04 -3.27
C ALA A 402 -7.41 -6.47 -3.48
N SER A 403 -7.98 -6.25 -4.66
CA SER A 403 -9.38 -6.56 -4.97
C SER A 403 -9.55 -7.56 -6.11
N ASP A 404 -8.44 -8.08 -6.62
CA ASP A 404 -8.36 -8.86 -7.88
C ASP A 404 -9.14 -8.20 -9.04
N HIS A 405 -9.21 -6.86 -9.02
CA HIS A 405 -9.98 -6.10 -9.98
C HIS A 405 -9.10 -5.65 -11.13
N VAL A 406 -9.60 -5.86 -12.34
CA VAL A 406 -8.93 -5.41 -13.56
C VAL A 406 -9.81 -4.36 -14.23
N THR A 407 -9.25 -3.19 -14.49
CA THR A 407 -9.97 -2.12 -15.22
C THR A 407 -10.15 -2.49 -16.68
N ASP A 408 -10.99 -1.76 -17.40
CA ASP A 408 -10.93 -1.76 -18.86
C ASP A 408 -9.63 -1.13 -19.36
N TRP A 409 -9.34 -1.31 -20.66
CA TRP A 409 -8.28 -0.57 -21.33
C TRP A 409 -8.66 0.89 -21.51
N PHE A 410 -7.75 1.81 -21.18
CA PHE A 410 -7.94 3.23 -21.40
C PHE A 410 -6.64 3.89 -21.88
N ALA A 411 -6.76 5.06 -22.49
CA ALA A 411 -5.60 5.75 -23.06
C ALA A 411 -4.54 6.05 -21.98
N CYS A 412 -3.28 5.76 -22.31
CA CYS A 412 -2.12 5.99 -21.45
C CYS A 412 -2.00 7.41 -21.00
#